data_AF-A0A183KCD1-F1
#
_entry.id   AF-A0A183KCD1-F1
#
_cell.length_a   1.000
_cell.length_b   1.000
_cell.length_c   1.000
_cell.angle_alpha   90.00
_cell.angle_beta   90.00
_cell.angle_gamma   90.00
#
_symmetry.space_group_name_H-M   'P 1'
#
loop_
_entity.id
_entity.type
_entity.pdbx_description
1 polymer ?
#
loop_
_entity_poly.entity_id
_entity_poly.type
_entity_poly.pdbx_seq_one_letter_code
_entity_poly.pdbx_strand_id
1 'polypeptide(L)'
;MILLKFVTMNNTPIGMINWFAVHPVSMNSTNTLVSSDNKGLASILFEQKMNHNQMLGKGPFVAAFAQANEGDVSPNTAGPRCIDTGLPCDFVHSSCGGRAQNCIAYGPGSDMFESTKLIAYKQFEKAWLLFNNATTEINGPINFIHQFIDMTNISLNYKNYSGHTCEPAMGFSFAAGTTDGPGDFDFIQGITHGSLFWRIVRNFIKTPSEKLIKCQAPKPVLLATGEMNTPYPWQPSIVETQIVSIGSLLIVALPGEFTTMSGRRIREAVIEAANNASKQNDPSSTTQYEVILSGLSNVYSSYIATPEEYQRQKVSPGTVAPYFFNEEFSFVPKILFDTAPLGKPFGAVIKQPNSTYYNVSLFFPVNDKM
;
A
#
# COMPACT_ATOMS: atom_id res chain seq x y z
N MET A 1 10.04 -2.54 -11.17
CA MET A 1 8.82 -3.19 -11.71
C MET A 1 9.26 -4.56 -12.17
N ILE A 2 8.64 -5.62 -11.63
CA ILE A 2 8.93 -7.02 -11.98
C ILE A 2 7.62 -7.62 -12.49
N LEU A 3 7.65 -8.29 -13.63
CA LEU A 3 6.48 -8.88 -14.26
C LEU A 3 6.67 -10.39 -14.41
N LEU A 4 5.67 -11.14 -13.97
CA LEU A 4 5.51 -12.57 -14.21
C LEU A 4 4.45 -12.77 -15.30
N LYS A 5 4.85 -13.38 -16.41
CA LYS A 5 4.01 -13.67 -17.57
C LYS A 5 3.57 -15.13 -17.54
N PHE A 6 2.28 -15.38 -17.74
CA PHE A 6 1.70 -16.71 -17.80
C PHE A 6 1.28 -17.02 -19.24
N VAL A 7 1.71 -18.18 -19.75
CA VAL A 7 1.38 -18.68 -21.10
C VAL A 7 0.92 -20.14 -21.02
N THR A 8 0.14 -20.59 -22.01
CA THR A 8 -0.11 -22.01 -22.25
C THR A 8 1.11 -22.70 -22.86
N MET A 9 1.08 -24.03 -22.95
CA MET A 9 2.07 -24.83 -23.70
C MET A 9 2.22 -24.41 -25.18
N ASN A 10 1.22 -23.72 -25.74
CA ASN A 10 1.23 -23.20 -27.12
C ASN A 10 1.69 -21.73 -27.17
N ASN A 11 2.38 -21.24 -26.13
CA ASN A 11 2.79 -19.84 -25.95
C ASN A 11 1.66 -18.79 -26.01
N THR A 12 0.40 -19.22 -25.91
CA THR A 12 -0.75 -18.29 -25.84
C THR A 12 -0.78 -17.62 -24.47
N PRO A 13 -0.70 -16.29 -24.35
CA PRO A 13 -0.72 -15.64 -23.04
C PRO A 13 -2.10 -15.75 -22.36
N ILE A 14 -2.09 -16.06 -21.06
CA ILE A 14 -3.30 -16.25 -20.24
C ILE A 14 -3.40 -15.27 -19.07
N GLY A 15 -2.29 -14.65 -18.68
CA GLY A 15 -2.31 -13.60 -17.68
C GLY A 15 -0.94 -13.01 -17.38
N MET A 16 -0.92 -12.02 -16.51
CA MET A 16 0.31 -11.49 -15.92
C MET A 16 0.06 -10.94 -14.51
N ILE A 17 1.10 -10.98 -13.67
CA ILE A 17 1.15 -10.24 -12.42
C ILE A 17 2.37 -9.33 -12.45
N ASN A 18 2.19 -8.06 -12.08
CA ASN A 18 3.20 -7.02 -12.16
C ASN A 18 3.36 -6.30 -10.82
N TRP A 19 4.53 -6.42 -10.21
CA TRP A 19 4.86 -5.81 -8.92
C TRP A 19 5.59 -4.47 -9.13
N PHE A 20 5.02 -3.40 -8.56
CA PHE A 20 5.63 -2.07 -8.57
C PHE A 20 5.20 -1.26 -7.35
N ALA A 21 6.16 -0.68 -6.63
CA ALA A 21 5.91 0.11 -5.44
C ALA A 21 5.36 1.50 -5.82
N VAL A 22 4.07 1.75 -5.59
CA VAL A 22 3.44 3.08 -5.64
C VAL A 22 2.08 3.03 -4.94
N HIS A 23 1.73 4.01 -4.10
CA HIS A 23 0.42 4.06 -3.45
C HIS A 23 -0.73 4.20 -4.47
N PRO A 24 -1.90 3.57 -4.22
CA PRO A 24 -3.11 3.72 -5.02
C PRO A 24 -3.95 4.88 -4.47
N VAL A 25 -3.37 6.10 -4.47
CA VAL A 25 -3.94 7.32 -3.88
C VAL A 25 -3.95 8.50 -4.88
N SER A 26 -4.12 8.21 -6.17
CA SER A 26 -4.31 9.25 -7.19
C SER A 26 -5.71 9.88 -7.10
N MET A 27 -6.71 9.09 -6.72
CA MET A 27 -8.01 9.53 -6.23
C MET A 27 -7.88 9.94 -4.76
N ASN A 28 -7.94 11.25 -4.47
CA ASN A 28 -7.75 11.76 -3.11
C ASN A 28 -9.01 11.60 -2.24
N SER A 29 -8.92 11.99 -0.96
CA SER A 29 -9.98 11.85 0.05
C SER A 29 -11.28 12.63 -0.22
N THR A 30 -11.35 13.48 -1.26
CA THR A 30 -12.60 14.14 -1.68
C THR A 30 -13.39 13.31 -2.71
N ASN A 31 -12.83 12.21 -3.22
CA ASN A 31 -13.53 11.25 -4.06
C ASN A 31 -14.62 10.49 -3.29
N THR A 32 -15.80 10.35 -3.89
CA THR A 32 -16.93 9.57 -3.36
C THR A 32 -17.31 8.36 -4.22
N LEU A 33 -16.56 8.08 -5.29
CA LEU A 33 -16.79 6.97 -6.21
C LEU A 33 -15.91 5.77 -5.84
N VAL A 34 -16.49 4.57 -5.81
CA VAL A 34 -15.71 3.33 -5.67
C VAL A 34 -14.75 3.20 -6.85
N SER A 35 -13.46 3.08 -6.57
CA SER A 35 -12.38 3.04 -7.55
C SER A 35 -11.28 2.09 -7.09
N SER A 36 -10.63 1.45 -8.05
CA SER A 36 -9.41 0.65 -7.85
C SER A 36 -8.12 1.43 -8.19
N ASP A 37 -8.26 2.76 -8.32
CA ASP A 37 -7.18 3.75 -8.49
C ASP A 37 -6.23 3.45 -9.66
N ASN A 38 -4.99 3.95 -9.59
CA ASN A 38 -4.02 3.91 -10.68
C ASN A 38 -3.57 2.49 -11.03
N LYS A 39 -3.55 1.56 -10.07
CA LYS A 39 -3.23 0.15 -10.29
C LYS A 39 -4.38 -0.60 -10.95
N GLY A 40 -5.61 -0.40 -10.48
CA GLY A 40 -6.79 -1.03 -11.08
C GLY A 40 -7.06 -0.54 -12.49
N LEU A 41 -6.87 0.76 -12.75
CA LEU A 41 -6.95 1.28 -14.12
C LEU A 41 -5.81 0.75 -15.01
N ALA A 42 -4.59 0.55 -14.48
CA ALA A 42 -3.51 -0.11 -15.24
C ALA A 42 -3.84 -1.57 -15.57
N SER A 43 -4.46 -2.31 -14.64
CA SER A 43 -5.00 -3.66 -14.88
C SER A 43 -6.03 -3.64 -16.01
N ILE A 44 -7.03 -2.75 -15.93
CA ILE A 44 -8.08 -2.58 -16.93
C ILE A 44 -7.50 -2.28 -18.32
N LEU A 45 -6.55 -1.34 -18.43
CA LEU A 45 -5.90 -1.00 -19.70
C LEU A 45 -5.21 -2.22 -20.34
N PHE A 46 -4.58 -3.06 -19.52
CA PHE A 46 -3.91 -4.27 -19.99
C PHE A 46 -4.92 -5.35 -20.41
N GLU A 47 -5.95 -5.61 -19.60
CA GLU A 47 -7.01 -6.56 -19.91
C GLU A 47 -7.78 -6.15 -21.17
N GLN A 48 -8.10 -4.87 -21.35
CA GLN A 48 -8.73 -4.38 -22.58
C GLN A 48 -7.87 -4.59 -23.83
N LYS A 49 -6.54 -4.42 -23.72
CA LYS A 49 -5.63 -4.65 -24.86
C LYS A 49 -5.50 -6.14 -25.21
N MET A 50 -5.65 -7.04 -24.25
CA MET A 50 -5.55 -8.50 -24.46
C MET A 50 -6.89 -9.17 -24.82
N ASN A 51 -8.00 -8.74 -24.19
CA ASN A 51 -9.33 -9.33 -24.32
C ASN A 51 -10.18 -8.64 -25.40
N HIS A 52 -9.57 -8.17 -26.49
CA HIS A 52 -10.17 -7.46 -27.64
C HIS A 52 -11.72 -7.54 -27.77
N ASN A 53 -12.39 -6.39 -27.68
CA ASN A 53 -13.85 -6.22 -27.80
C ASN A 53 -14.72 -6.88 -26.71
N GLN A 54 -14.14 -7.44 -25.64
CA GLN A 54 -14.90 -7.88 -24.46
C GLN A 54 -15.30 -6.68 -23.58
N MET A 55 -16.37 -6.87 -22.79
CA MET A 55 -16.75 -5.91 -21.75
C MET A 55 -15.71 -5.86 -20.63
N LEU A 56 -15.63 -4.74 -19.91
CA LEU A 56 -14.79 -4.61 -18.71
C LEU A 56 -15.12 -5.70 -17.69
N GLY A 57 -14.08 -6.30 -17.10
CA GLY A 57 -14.21 -7.44 -16.18
C GLY A 57 -14.69 -8.74 -16.86
N LYS A 58 -14.54 -8.87 -18.19
CA LYS A 58 -14.77 -10.10 -18.97
C LYS A 58 -13.60 -10.38 -19.89
N GLY A 59 -13.45 -11.66 -20.25
CA GLY A 59 -12.38 -12.18 -21.10
C GLY A 59 -11.51 -13.21 -20.37
N PRO A 60 -10.72 -14.02 -21.11
CA PRO A 60 -9.89 -15.07 -20.53
C PRO A 60 -8.55 -14.57 -19.95
N PHE A 61 -8.02 -13.43 -20.41
CA PHE A 61 -6.76 -12.88 -19.91
C PHE A 61 -6.97 -12.07 -18.64
N VAL A 62 -6.19 -12.34 -17.60
CA VAL A 62 -6.23 -11.60 -16.31
C VAL A 62 -4.93 -10.83 -16.10
N ALA A 63 -5.03 -9.55 -15.73
CA ALA A 63 -3.88 -8.68 -15.53
C ALA A 63 -3.88 -8.04 -14.13
N ALA A 64 -2.91 -8.39 -13.27
CA ALA A 64 -2.86 -7.92 -11.90
C ALA A 64 -1.67 -6.98 -11.65
N PHE A 65 -1.93 -5.75 -11.20
CA PHE A 65 -0.90 -4.82 -10.73
C PHE A 65 -0.78 -4.88 -9.21
N ALA A 66 0.15 -5.69 -8.72
CA ALA A 66 0.40 -5.90 -7.29
C ALA A 66 1.19 -4.74 -6.64
N GLN A 67 1.09 -4.68 -5.31
CA GLN A 67 1.92 -3.82 -4.46
C GLN A 67 3.26 -4.45 -4.12
N ALA A 68 4.20 -3.68 -3.58
CA ALA A 68 5.55 -4.17 -3.28
C ALA A 68 6.10 -3.60 -1.96
N ASN A 69 6.84 -2.49 -2.03
CA ASN A 69 7.45 -1.83 -0.88
C ASN A 69 7.28 -0.31 -1.03
N GLU A 70 6.01 0.11 -1.07
CA GLU A 70 5.53 1.44 -1.42
C GLU A 70 5.34 2.41 -0.26
N GLY A 71 5.66 2.04 0.98
CA GLY A 71 5.27 2.79 2.19
C GLY A 71 5.74 4.25 2.26
N ASP A 72 6.66 4.67 1.41
CA ASP A 72 7.14 6.04 1.22
C ASP A 72 7.03 6.56 -0.24
N VAL A 73 6.23 5.90 -1.09
CA VAL A 73 6.13 6.16 -2.54
C VAL A 73 4.74 6.64 -2.95
N SER A 74 4.63 7.96 -3.17
CA SER A 74 3.42 8.63 -3.64
C SER A 74 3.27 8.59 -5.19
N PRO A 75 2.05 8.48 -5.74
CA PRO A 75 1.77 8.71 -7.16
C PRO A 75 1.70 10.21 -7.54
N ASN A 76 1.70 11.11 -6.57
CA ASN A 76 1.43 12.54 -6.76
C ASN A 76 2.70 13.31 -7.16
N THR A 77 3.14 13.05 -8.40
CA THR A 77 4.45 13.46 -8.93
C THR A 77 4.66 14.96 -9.13
N ALA A 78 3.65 15.82 -9.01
CA ALA A 78 3.85 17.28 -9.02
C ALA A 78 4.38 17.83 -7.68
N GLY A 79 4.39 16.98 -6.63
CA GLY A 79 4.99 17.25 -5.34
C GLY A 79 4.11 18.05 -4.37
N PRO A 80 4.52 18.14 -3.09
CA PRO A 80 3.73 18.76 -2.03
C PRO A 80 3.80 20.28 -2.07
N ARG A 81 2.63 20.93 -2.07
CA ARG A 81 2.45 22.39 -2.10
C ARG A 81 1.41 22.86 -1.09
N CYS A 82 1.59 24.10 -0.67
CA CYS A 82 0.67 24.81 0.18
C CYS A 82 -0.57 25.27 -0.61
N ILE A 83 -1.76 24.81 -0.22
CA ILE A 83 -3.03 25.09 -0.94
C ILE A 83 -3.41 26.58 -0.98
N ASP A 84 -2.90 27.36 -0.02
CA ASP A 84 -3.19 28.78 0.18
C ASP A 84 -2.26 29.71 -0.61
N THR A 85 -1.02 29.29 -0.87
CA THR A 85 0.07 30.13 -1.38
C THR A 85 0.74 29.55 -2.63
N GLY A 86 0.51 28.29 -2.97
CA GLY A 86 1.13 27.58 -4.10
C GLY A 86 2.63 27.24 -3.93
N LEU A 87 3.23 27.70 -2.82
CA LEU A 87 4.63 27.46 -2.47
C LEU A 87 4.87 25.98 -2.13
N PRO A 88 6.10 25.46 -2.26
CA PRO A 88 6.45 24.15 -1.72
C PRO A 88 6.21 24.09 -0.21
N CYS A 89 5.74 22.95 0.29
CA CYS A 89 5.62 22.76 1.75
C CYS A 89 6.97 22.73 2.45
N ASP A 90 6.97 22.87 3.78
CA ASP A 90 8.11 22.43 4.57
C ASP A 90 8.35 20.92 4.37
N PHE A 91 9.59 20.57 4.01
CA PHE A 91 10.02 19.20 3.73
C PHE A 91 10.18 18.34 4.99
N VAL A 92 10.43 18.95 6.15
CA VAL A 92 10.67 18.18 7.39
C VAL A 92 9.36 17.70 8.00
N HIS A 93 8.39 18.61 8.15
CA HIS A 93 7.13 18.37 8.84
C HIS A 93 5.91 18.20 7.93
N SER A 94 6.08 18.35 6.61
CA SER A 94 5.00 18.29 5.62
C SER A 94 3.86 19.24 5.96
N SER A 95 4.21 20.51 6.20
CA SER A 95 3.29 21.53 6.72
C SER A 95 3.44 22.87 6.02
N CYS A 96 2.39 23.68 6.12
CA CYS A 96 2.34 25.07 5.65
C CYS A 96 1.82 25.94 6.79
N GLY A 97 2.61 26.94 7.22
CA GLY A 97 2.29 27.73 8.42
C GLY A 97 2.15 26.88 9.70
N GLY A 98 2.78 25.71 9.77
CA GLY A 98 2.65 24.75 10.88
C GLY A 98 1.40 23.87 10.85
N ARG A 99 0.66 23.82 9.73
CA ARG A 99 -0.53 22.96 9.54
C ARG A 99 -0.29 21.92 8.46
N ALA A 100 -0.62 20.65 8.73
CA ALA A 100 -0.52 19.56 7.76
C ALA A 100 -1.62 19.63 6.69
N GLN A 101 -2.84 20.04 7.05
CA GLN A 101 -4.01 20.15 6.16
C GLN A 101 -3.75 21.01 4.91
N ASN A 102 -2.92 22.05 5.06
CA ASN A 102 -2.60 22.97 3.98
C ASN A 102 -1.53 22.42 3.03
N CYS A 103 -0.85 21.32 3.37
CA CYS A 103 0.20 20.72 2.56
C CYS A 103 -0.30 19.49 1.79
N ILE A 104 -0.52 19.63 0.48
CA ILE A 104 -1.06 18.55 -0.36
C ILE A 104 -0.13 18.29 -1.55
N ALA A 105 0.15 17.02 -1.83
CA ALA A 105 0.83 16.56 -3.03
C ALA A 105 -0.14 16.38 -4.18
N TYR A 106 0.22 16.89 -5.36
CA TYR A 106 -0.64 16.87 -6.53
C TYR A 106 -0.21 15.84 -7.57
N GLY A 107 -1.19 15.21 -8.20
CA GLY A 107 -0.98 14.35 -9.35
C GLY A 107 -0.52 15.13 -10.60
N PRO A 108 -0.13 14.42 -11.68
CA PRO A 108 0.35 15.04 -12.91
C PRO A 108 -0.76 15.57 -13.84
N GLY A 109 -2.04 15.32 -13.54
CA GLY A 109 -3.18 15.76 -14.33
C GLY A 109 -3.83 17.05 -13.82
N SER A 110 -4.77 17.59 -14.59
CA SER A 110 -5.59 18.74 -14.20
C SER A 110 -6.58 18.44 -13.06
N ASP A 111 -6.97 17.18 -12.91
CA ASP A 111 -7.76 16.66 -11.79
C ASP A 111 -7.26 15.28 -11.32
N MET A 112 -7.97 14.69 -10.34
CA MET A 112 -7.66 13.36 -9.80
C MET A 112 -7.91 12.21 -10.80
N PHE A 113 -8.88 12.34 -11.71
CA PHE A 113 -9.21 11.31 -12.69
C PHE A 113 -8.15 11.26 -13.80
N GLU A 114 -7.73 12.42 -14.30
CA GLU A 114 -6.63 12.53 -15.25
C GLU A 114 -5.30 12.13 -14.60
N SER A 115 -5.06 12.51 -13.35
CA SER A 115 -3.88 12.06 -12.60
C SER A 115 -3.84 10.53 -12.46
N THR A 116 -4.97 9.91 -12.07
CA THR A 116 -5.12 8.46 -11.99
C THR A 116 -4.86 7.80 -13.34
N LYS A 117 -5.44 8.34 -14.42
CA LYS A 117 -5.21 7.87 -15.80
C LYS A 117 -3.74 7.98 -16.24
N LEU A 118 -3.06 9.09 -15.93
CA LEU A 118 -1.66 9.31 -16.30
C LEU A 118 -0.71 8.35 -15.55
N ILE A 119 -0.93 8.13 -14.24
CA ILE A 119 -0.13 7.21 -13.45
C ILE A 119 -0.43 5.74 -13.82
N ALA A 120 -1.70 5.40 -14.08
CA ALA A 120 -2.10 4.10 -14.58
C ALA A 120 -1.45 3.77 -15.94
N TYR A 121 -1.51 4.72 -16.89
CA TYR A 121 -0.96 4.54 -18.22
C TYR A 121 0.56 4.32 -18.20
N LYS A 122 1.31 5.06 -17.38
CA LYS A 122 2.76 4.84 -17.18
C LYS A 122 3.07 3.45 -16.62
N GLN A 123 2.24 2.94 -15.69
CA GLN A 123 2.39 1.58 -15.17
C GLN A 123 2.08 0.54 -16.26
N PHE A 124 1.00 0.74 -17.01
CA PHE A 124 0.59 -0.10 -18.14
C PHE A 124 1.66 -0.17 -19.24
N GLU A 125 2.19 0.95 -19.73
CA GLU A 125 3.20 0.97 -20.79
C GLU A 125 4.46 0.19 -20.41
N LYS A 126 4.94 0.37 -19.17
CA LYS A 126 6.14 -0.35 -18.71
C LYS A 126 5.87 -1.84 -18.53
N ALA A 127 4.69 -2.22 -18.03
CA ALA A 127 4.28 -3.62 -17.96
C ALA A 127 4.14 -4.24 -19.35
N TRP A 128 3.56 -3.54 -20.32
CA TRP A 128 3.40 -3.99 -21.70
C TRP A 128 4.76 -4.26 -22.37
N LEU A 129 5.72 -3.34 -22.21
CA LEU A 129 7.10 -3.52 -22.66
C LEU A 129 7.76 -4.75 -22.02
N LEU A 130 7.62 -4.94 -20.70
CA LEU A 130 8.19 -6.10 -20.00
C LEU A 130 7.53 -7.41 -20.45
N PHE A 131 6.22 -7.42 -20.67
CA PHE A 131 5.47 -8.61 -21.10
C PHE A 131 5.83 -9.08 -22.52
N ASN A 132 6.09 -8.15 -23.44
CA ASN A 132 6.53 -8.49 -24.80
C ASN A 132 7.99 -8.95 -24.82
N ASN A 133 8.84 -8.37 -23.97
CA ASN A 133 10.27 -8.70 -23.91
C ASN A 133 10.60 -9.84 -22.92
N ALA A 134 9.60 -10.46 -22.28
CA ALA A 134 9.81 -11.55 -21.33
C ALA A 134 10.27 -12.84 -22.04
N THR A 135 11.54 -13.19 -21.85
CA THR A 135 12.21 -14.36 -22.45
C THR A 135 12.73 -15.38 -21.43
N THR A 136 12.98 -14.97 -20.18
CA THR A 136 13.44 -15.87 -19.12
C THR A 136 12.29 -16.73 -18.60
N GLU A 137 12.29 -18.02 -18.94
CA GLU A 137 11.36 -18.99 -18.37
C GLU A 137 11.73 -19.31 -16.91
N ILE A 138 10.72 -19.42 -16.04
CA ILE A 138 10.90 -19.76 -14.63
C ILE A 138 10.56 -21.23 -14.43
N ASN A 139 11.59 -22.03 -14.13
CA ASN A 139 11.50 -23.47 -13.98
C ASN A 139 11.96 -23.91 -12.58
N GLY A 140 11.34 -24.96 -12.05
CA GLY A 140 11.73 -25.59 -10.79
C GLY A 140 10.54 -25.94 -9.89
N PRO A 141 10.79 -26.48 -8.68
CA PRO A 141 9.73 -26.87 -7.75
C PRO A 141 8.97 -25.66 -7.21
N ILE A 142 7.69 -25.85 -6.92
CA ILE A 142 6.87 -24.89 -6.17
C ILE A 142 6.88 -25.32 -4.70
N ASN A 143 7.32 -24.44 -3.81
CA ASN A 143 7.26 -24.65 -2.36
C ASN A 143 6.71 -23.38 -1.69
N PHE A 144 6.33 -23.51 -0.41
CA PHE A 144 6.01 -22.37 0.43
C PHE A 144 6.48 -22.63 1.87
N ILE A 145 6.71 -21.56 2.60
CA ILE A 145 6.83 -21.56 4.06
C ILE A 145 5.94 -20.44 4.61
N HIS A 146 5.26 -20.71 5.72
CA HIS A 146 4.38 -19.80 6.42
C HIS A 146 4.61 -19.95 7.93
N GLN A 147 4.53 -18.84 8.67
CA GLN A 147 4.55 -18.85 10.13
C GLN A 147 3.74 -17.69 10.70
N PHE A 148 3.10 -17.96 11.83
CA PHE A 148 2.55 -16.94 12.73
C PHE A 148 3.61 -16.59 13.79
N ILE A 149 3.88 -15.30 14.00
CA ILE A 149 4.91 -14.80 14.91
C ILE A 149 4.31 -13.80 15.89
N ASP A 150 4.47 -14.00 17.19
CA ASP A 150 4.18 -12.94 18.17
C ASP A 150 5.25 -11.84 18.07
N MET A 151 4.88 -10.69 17.48
CA MET A 151 5.76 -9.55 17.30
C MET A 151 5.81 -8.62 18.52
N THR A 152 5.18 -8.95 19.65
CA THR A 152 5.18 -8.06 20.84
C THR A 152 6.49 -8.09 21.64
N ASN A 153 7.29 -9.17 21.54
CA ASN A 153 8.50 -9.36 22.35
C ASN A 153 9.55 -10.31 21.71
N ILE A 154 9.88 -10.10 20.44
CA ILE A 154 10.95 -10.86 19.76
C ILE A 154 12.30 -10.23 20.07
N SER A 155 13.19 -11.00 20.71
CA SER A 155 14.60 -10.61 20.88
C SER A 155 15.33 -10.64 19.54
N LEU A 156 15.97 -9.52 19.18
CA LEU A 156 16.68 -9.34 17.92
C LEU A 156 18.13 -8.92 18.19
N ASN A 157 19.07 -9.67 17.61
CA ASN A 157 20.48 -9.32 17.55
C ASN A 157 20.89 -9.19 16.08
N TYR A 158 21.11 -7.96 15.61
CA TYR A 158 21.50 -7.68 14.23
C TYR A 158 22.66 -6.67 14.18
N LYS A 159 23.85 -7.15 13.79
CA LYS A 159 25.10 -6.36 13.80
C LYS A 159 25.33 -5.77 15.20
N ASN A 160 25.35 -4.45 15.34
CA ASN A 160 25.55 -3.75 16.61
C ASN A 160 24.24 -3.40 17.34
N TYR A 161 23.09 -3.80 16.79
CA TYR A 161 21.79 -3.60 17.42
C TYR A 161 21.38 -4.86 18.18
N SER A 162 21.22 -4.72 19.49
CA SER A 162 20.55 -5.70 20.35
C SER A 162 19.33 -5.03 20.96
N GLY A 163 18.20 -5.72 20.96
CA GLY A 163 16.95 -5.20 21.49
C GLY A 163 15.83 -6.23 21.37
N HIS A 164 14.60 -5.78 21.57
CA HIS A 164 13.42 -6.58 21.31
C HIS A 164 12.35 -5.73 20.62
N THR A 165 11.40 -6.38 19.94
CA THR A 165 10.20 -5.69 19.45
C THR A 165 9.31 -5.25 20.63
N CYS A 166 8.37 -4.35 20.37
CA CYS A 166 7.50 -3.76 21.38
C CYS A 166 6.04 -4.14 21.15
N GLU A 167 5.23 -4.11 22.21
CA GLU A 167 3.77 -4.01 22.08
C GLU A 167 3.40 -2.83 21.15
N PRO A 168 2.37 -2.97 20.30
CA PRO A 168 2.07 -1.99 19.27
C PRO A 168 1.62 -0.65 19.84
N ALA A 169 2.02 0.43 19.16
CA ALA A 169 1.69 1.80 19.53
C ALA A 169 1.81 2.77 18.36
N MET A 170 0.81 3.65 18.22
CA MET A 170 0.80 4.73 17.24
C MET A 170 1.44 6.01 17.81
N GLY A 171 2.28 6.67 17.02
CA GLY A 171 2.96 7.91 17.41
C GLY A 171 2.12 9.16 17.12
N PHE A 172 2.51 10.33 17.65
CA PHE A 172 1.80 11.59 17.36
C PHE A 172 1.70 11.90 15.86
N SER A 173 2.76 11.65 15.09
CA SER A 173 2.77 11.88 13.64
C SER A 173 1.73 11.05 12.86
N PHE A 174 1.20 9.95 13.42
CA PHE A 174 0.10 9.19 12.78
C PHE A 174 -1.11 10.08 12.49
N ALA A 175 -1.49 10.93 13.45
CA ALA A 175 -2.63 11.83 13.31
C ALA A 175 -2.38 13.02 12.36
N ALA A 176 -1.13 13.23 11.90
CA ALA A 176 -0.80 14.25 10.90
C ALA A 176 -1.08 13.80 9.46
N GLY A 177 -1.27 12.50 9.21
CA GLY A 177 -1.42 11.94 7.87
C GLY A 177 -0.19 12.21 6.97
N THR A 178 -0.39 12.09 5.66
CA THR A 178 0.67 12.30 4.64
C THR A 178 0.33 13.47 3.74
N THR A 179 1.23 13.82 2.83
CA THR A 179 0.93 14.82 1.79
C THR A 179 -0.11 14.33 0.77
N ASP A 180 -0.36 13.02 0.69
CA ASP A 180 -1.40 12.44 -0.19
C ASP A 180 -2.79 12.43 0.47
N GLY A 181 -2.82 12.55 1.80
CA GLY A 181 -4.02 12.60 2.63
C GLY A 181 -3.65 13.14 4.01
N PRO A 182 -3.70 14.47 4.22
CA PRO A 182 -3.31 15.06 5.49
C PRO A 182 -4.34 14.70 6.57
N GLY A 183 -3.85 14.53 7.79
CA GLY A 183 -4.67 14.36 8.98
C GLY A 183 -5.25 15.68 9.47
N ASP A 184 -5.81 15.68 10.68
CA ASP A 184 -6.54 16.82 11.22
C ASP A 184 -5.87 17.41 12.49
N PHE A 185 -6.42 18.51 13.01
CA PHE A 185 -5.93 19.27 14.16
C PHE A 185 -4.51 19.86 13.99
N ASP A 186 -3.75 20.02 15.08
CA ASP A 186 -2.41 20.61 15.14
C ASP A 186 -1.28 19.59 14.96
N PHE A 187 -1.58 18.39 14.46
CA PHE A 187 -0.57 17.37 14.19
C PHE A 187 0.22 17.67 12.90
N ILE A 188 1.54 17.52 12.98
CA ILE A 188 2.48 17.61 11.85
C ILE A 188 3.39 16.36 11.85
N GLN A 189 4.06 16.08 10.74
CA GLN A 189 5.01 14.95 10.71
C GLN A 189 6.30 15.27 11.46
N GLY A 190 7.05 14.25 11.86
CA GLY A 190 8.35 14.43 12.51
C GLY A 190 8.28 14.85 13.99
N ILE A 191 7.12 14.71 14.65
CA ILE A 191 6.98 15.05 16.07
C ILE A 191 7.70 14.00 16.93
N THR A 192 8.72 14.43 17.66
CA THR A 192 9.44 13.64 18.68
C THR A 192 8.94 13.90 20.11
N HIS A 193 8.14 14.96 20.33
CA HIS A 193 7.62 15.34 21.65
C HIS A 193 6.12 15.65 21.57
N GLY A 194 5.29 14.90 22.29
CA GLY A 194 3.84 15.10 22.29
C GLY A 194 3.38 16.34 23.06
N SER A 195 2.44 17.11 22.51
CA SER A 195 1.87 18.30 23.15
C SER A 195 1.12 17.97 24.46
N LEU A 196 1.08 18.93 25.38
CA LEU A 196 0.46 18.72 26.70
C LEU A 196 -1.04 18.39 26.60
N PHE A 197 -1.76 19.06 25.69
CA PHE A 197 -3.18 18.84 25.45
C PHE A 197 -3.47 17.41 25.00
N TRP A 198 -2.83 16.93 23.94
CA TRP A 198 -3.03 15.58 23.43
C TRP A 198 -2.54 14.49 24.39
N ARG A 199 -1.54 14.77 25.23
CA ARG A 199 -1.17 13.86 26.33
C ARG A 199 -2.29 13.70 27.36
N ILE A 200 -3.06 14.76 27.67
CA ILE A 200 -4.22 14.70 28.55
C ILE A 200 -5.36 13.90 27.89
N VAL A 201 -5.70 14.23 26.62
CA VAL A 201 -6.73 13.53 25.86
C VAL A 201 -6.42 12.03 25.71
N ARG A 202 -5.18 11.68 25.35
CA ARG A 202 -4.69 10.30 25.33
C ARG A 202 -4.88 9.63 26.69
N ASN A 203 -4.43 10.27 27.77
CA ASN A 203 -4.44 9.67 29.10
C ASN A 203 -5.86 9.37 29.62
N PHE A 204 -6.88 10.11 29.13
CA PHE A 204 -8.29 9.83 29.38
C PHE A 204 -8.77 8.53 28.69
N ILE A 205 -8.21 8.20 27.53
CA ILE A 205 -8.49 6.95 26.79
C ILE A 205 -7.66 5.79 27.38
N LYS A 206 -6.33 5.93 27.36
CA LYS A 206 -5.35 4.99 27.93
C LYS A 206 -4.03 5.71 28.17
N THR A 207 -3.54 5.69 29.41
CA THR A 207 -2.16 6.12 29.71
C THR A 207 -1.19 4.98 29.38
N PRO A 208 -0.22 5.16 28.45
CA PRO A 208 0.79 4.14 28.14
C PRO A 208 1.73 3.87 29.31
N SER A 209 2.14 2.61 29.47
CA SER A 209 3.14 2.22 30.48
C SER A 209 4.53 2.81 30.22
N GLU A 210 5.34 2.95 31.27
CA GLU A 210 6.75 3.34 31.11
C GLU A 210 7.54 2.35 30.26
N LYS A 211 7.21 1.05 30.33
CA LYS A 211 7.82 -0.01 29.51
C LYS A 211 7.59 0.28 28.03
N LEU A 212 6.34 0.55 27.65
CA LEU A 212 5.97 0.87 26.27
C LEU A 212 6.64 2.16 25.78
N ILE A 213 6.64 3.22 26.59
CA ILE A 213 7.28 4.50 26.25
C ILE A 213 8.79 4.31 26.02
N LYS A 214 9.48 3.58 26.90
CA LYS A 214 10.93 3.31 26.79
C LYS A 214 11.24 2.44 25.57
N CYS A 215 10.43 1.41 25.29
CA CYS A 215 10.61 0.53 24.15
C CYS A 215 10.40 1.24 22.81
N GLN A 216 9.35 2.06 22.71
CA GLN A 216 8.98 2.75 21.46
C GLN A 216 9.86 3.97 21.12
N ALA A 217 10.77 4.39 22.01
CA ALA A 217 11.60 5.59 21.83
C ALA A 217 12.35 5.61 20.47
N PRO A 218 12.44 6.76 19.78
CA PRO A 218 12.04 8.11 20.20
C PRO A 218 10.56 8.45 19.95
N LYS A 219 9.69 7.49 19.61
CA LYS A 219 8.27 7.76 19.30
C LYS A 219 7.50 8.30 20.52
N PRO A 220 6.92 9.51 20.44
CA PRO A 220 5.92 9.93 21.40
C PRO A 220 4.63 9.15 21.14
N VAL A 221 4.29 8.20 22.02
CA VAL A 221 3.08 7.38 21.90
C VAL A 221 1.81 8.24 22.03
N LEU A 222 1.00 8.27 20.97
CA LEU A 222 -0.34 8.87 20.95
C LEU A 222 -1.42 7.84 21.32
N LEU A 223 -1.36 6.62 20.77
CA LEU A 223 -2.29 5.53 21.11
C LEU A 223 -1.50 4.30 21.56
N ALA A 224 -1.80 3.81 22.75
CA ALA A 224 -1.14 2.68 23.41
C ALA A 224 -1.84 1.36 23.03
N THR A 225 -1.99 1.11 21.74
CA THR A 225 -2.92 0.13 21.15
C THR A 225 -2.72 -1.31 21.63
N GLY A 226 -1.49 -1.73 21.96
CA GLY A 226 -1.20 -3.04 22.56
C GLY A 226 -1.64 -3.19 24.02
N GLU A 227 -1.83 -2.06 24.72
CA GLU A 227 -2.38 -2.01 26.07
C GLU A 227 -3.89 -1.74 26.09
N MET A 228 -4.53 -1.68 24.91
CA MET A 228 -5.94 -1.33 24.71
C MET A 228 -6.70 -2.54 24.19
N ASN A 229 -7.24 -3.34 25.12
CA ASN A 229 -7.88 -4.62 24.84
C ASN A 229 -9.41 -4.60 25.05
N THR A 230 -10.03 -3.42 25.02
CA THR A 230 -11.47 -3.26 25.27
C THR A 230 -12.12 -2.40 24.17
N PRO A 231 -13.23 -2.85 23.55
CA PRO A 231 -13.85 -4.16 23.74
C PRO A 231 -12.95 -5.33 23.29
N TYR A 232 -12.02 -5.05 22.37
CA TYR A 232 -11.04 -5.99 21.81
C TYR A 232 -9.68 -5.31 21.65
N PRO A 233 -8.55 -6.04 21.45
CA PRO A 233 -7.26 -5.49 21.06
C PRO A 233 -7.32 -4.53 19.87
N TRP A 234 -6.93 -3.26 20.08
CA TRP A 234 -6.94 -2.21 19.04
C TRP A 234 -5.80 -2.37 18.03
N GLN A 235 -4.64 -2.83 18.50
CA GLN A 235 -3.62 -3.47 17.67
C GLN A 235 -3.12 -4.74 18.40
N PRO A 236 -3.10 -5.91 17.75
CA PRO A 236 -1.91 -6.31 16.99
C PRO A 236 -0.77 -7.11 17.63
N SER A 237 -0.94 -8.42 17.86
CA SER A 237 0.18 -9.26 18.37
C SER A 237 0.77 -10.26 17.36
N ILE A 238 -0.06 -11.05 16.66
CA ILE A 238 0.39 -12.26 15.93
C ILE A 238 0.48 -12.03 14.42
N VAL A 239 1.70 -11.81 13.90
CA VAL A 239 2.00 -11.44 12.52
C VAL A 239 2.27 -12.65 11.63
N GLU A 240 1.67 -12.67 10.44
CA GLU A 240 1.98 -13.67 9.42
C GLU A 240 3.21 -13.27 8.60
N THR A 241 4.12 -14.21 8.37
CA THR A 241 5.16 -14.08 7.35
C THR A 241 5.14 -15.31 6.46
N GLN A 242 5.33 -15.11 5.16
CA GLN A 242 5.24 -16.17 4.16
C GLN A 242 6.22 -15.91 3.02
N ILE A 243 6.83 -16.98 2.52
CA ILE A 243 7.59 -16.98 1.28
C ILE A 243 7.08 -18.12 0.40
N VAL A 244 6.75 -17.82 -0.85
CA VAL A 244 6.45 -18.80 -1.90
C VAL A 244 7.61 -18.83 -2.87
N SER A 245 8.12 -20.02 -3.20
CA SER A 245 9.17 -20.21 -4.21
C SER A 245 8.61 -20.88 -5.46
N ILE A 246 8.99 -20.40 -6.64
CA ILE A 246 8.78 -21.04 -7.93
C ILE A 246 10.16 -21.19 -8.58
N GLY A 247 10.80 -22.34 -8.38
CA GLY A 247 12.21 -22.52 -8.73
C GLY A 247 13.11 -21.52 -7.99
N SER A 248 13.81 -20.65 -8.74
CA SER A 248 14.65 -19.58 -8.19
C SER A 248 13.91 -18.26 -7.94
N LEU A 249 12.64 -18.14 -8.33
CA LEU A 249 11.82 -16.97 -7.99
C LEU A 249 11.26 -17.12 -6.57
N LEU A 250 11.49 -16.12 -5.72
CA LEU A 250 10.94 -16.05 -4.36
C LEU A 250 9.98 -14.86 -4.26
N ILE A 251 8.74 -15.12 -3.84
CA ILE A 251 7.72 -14.11 -3.56
C ILE A 251 7.58 -14.01 -2.04
N VAL A 252 8.02 -12.88 -1.48
CA VAL A 252 7.97 -12.61 -0.04
C VAL A 252 6.71 -11.79 0.26
N ALA A 253 5.81 -12.38 1.06
CA ALA A 253 4.64 -11.70 1.58
C ALA A 253 5.06 -10.73 2.68
N LEU A 254 4.79 -9.45 2.46
CA LEU A 254 5.04 -8.38 3.42
C LEU A 254 3.70 -8.00 4.08
N PRO A 255 3.54 -8.20 5.40
CA PRO A 255 2.27 -7.97 6.10
C PRO A 255 1.99 -6.48 6.32
N GLY A 256 2.37 -5.58 5.43
CA GLY A 256 2.21 -4.14 5.64
C GLY A 256 2.88 -3.30 4.56
N GLU A 257 3.08 -2.03 4.88
CA GLU A 257 3.60 -0.99 4.00
C GLU A 257 5.07 -0.72 4.33
N PHE A 258 5.96 -1.45 3.66
CA PHE A 258 7.40 -1.32 3.86
C PHE A 258 7.93 -0.13 3.06
N THR A 259 8.76 0.73 3.67
CA THR A 259 9.45 1.82 2.97
C THR A 259 10.39 1.30 1.88
N THR A 260 10.81 2.18 0.98
CA THR A 260 11.75 1.90 -0.10
C THR A 260 13.02 1.22 0.41
N MET A 261 13.59 1.70 1.52
CA MET A 261 14.80 1.09 2.09
C MET A 261 14.53 -0.15 2.92
N SER A 262 13.41 -0.24 3.65
CA SER A 262 13.02 -1.46 4.36
C SER A 262 12.86 -2.64 3.39
N GLY A 263 12.15 -2.41 2.27
CA GLY A 263 12.00 -3.42 1.22
C GLY A 263 13.33 -3.82 0.60
N ARG A 264 14.22 -2.88 0.27
CA ARG A 264 15.57 -3.19 -0.24
C ARG A 264 16.36 -4.09 0.71
N ARG A 265 16.43 -3.74 1.99
CA ARG A 265 17.13 -4.53 3.02
C ARG A 265 16.58 -5.95 3.15
N ILE A 266 15.25 -6.13 3.11
CA ILE A 266 14.63 -7.46 3.15
C ILE A 266 14.93 -8.25 1.88
N ARG A 267 14.83 -7.63 0.71
CA ARG A 267 15.17 -8.27 -0.58
C ARG A 267 16.60 -8.81 -0.56
N GLU A 268 17.56 -7.97 -0.16
CA GLU A 268 18.98 -8.33 -0.05
C GLU A 268 19.20 -9.47 0.97
N ALA A 269 18.59 -9.39 2.16
CA ALA A 269 18.71 -10.42 3.19
C ALA A 269 18.10 -11.77 2.78
N VAL A 270 16.96 -11.77 2.05
CA VAL A 270 16.35 -13.01 1.53
C VAL A 270 17.19 -13.62 0.40
N ILE A 271 17.76 -12.80 -0.50
CA ILE A 271 18.71 -13.26 -1.52
C ILE A 271 19.94 -13.89 -0.85
N GLU A 272 20.52 -13.24 0.16
CA GLU A 272 21.67 -13.75 0.90
C GLU A 272 21.35 -15.08 1.61
N ALA A 273 20.22 -15.16 2.32
CA ALA A 273 19.77 -16.37 3.00
C ALA A 273 19.52 -17.54 2.02
N ALA A 274 18.86 -17.28 0.89
CA ALA A 274 18.59 -18.28 -0.14
C ALA A 274 19.89 -18.78 -0.80
N ASN A 275 20.81 -17.89 -1.15
CA ASN A 275 22.12 -18.25 -1.69
C ASN A 275 22.94 -19.10 -0.70
N ASN A 276 22.92 -18.75 0.59
CA ASN A 276 23.63 -19.48 1.63
C ASN A 276 23.02 -20.88 1.85
N ALA A 277 21.69 -20.99 1.93
CA ALA A 277 21.00 -22.27 2.04
C ALA A 277 21.22 -23.16 0.80
N SER A 278 21.25 -22.58 -0.41
CA SER A 278 21.55 -23.29 -1.65
C SER A 278 22.96 -23.87 -1.62
N LYS A 279 23.97 -23.07 -1.23
CA LYS A 279 25.38 -23.52 -1.10
C LYS A 279 25.63 -24.53 0.02
N GLN A 280 24.80 -24.54 1.07
CA GLN A 280 24.86 -25.55 2.13
C GLN A 280 24.37 -26.92 1.64
N ASN A 281 23.36 -26.94 0.76
CA ASN A 281 22.84 -28.18 0.17
C ASN A 281 23.70 -28.67 -1.01
N ASP A 282 24.20 -27.75 -1.83
CA ASP A 282 25.11 -28.02 -2.95
C ASP A 282 26.19 -26.91 -3.03
N PRO A 283 27.44 -27.19 -2.61
CA PRO A 283 28.55 -26.23 -2.69
C PRO A 283 28.89 -25.76 -4.11
N SER A 284 28.44 -26.48 -5.15
CA SER A 284 28.62 -26.09 -6.55
C SER A 284 27.46 -25.25 -7.11
N SER A 285 26.42 -25.01 -6.31
CA SER A 285 25.25 -24.23 -6.72
C SER A 285 25.61 -22.80 -7.16
N THR A 286 25.26 -22.50 -8.39
CA THR A 286 25.31 -21.17 -9.01
C THR A 286 23.93 -20.53 -9.15
N THR A 287 22.90 -21.07 -8.46
CA THR A 287 21.52 -20.58 -8.54
C THR A 287 21.44 -19.10 -8.16
N GLN A 288 20.88 -18.29 -9.06
CA GLN A 288 20.58 -16.88 -8.80
C GLN A 288 19.10 -16.75 -8.45
N TYR A 289 18.82 -16.35 -7.21
CA TYR A 289 17.46 -16.11 -6.73
C TYR A 289 16.99 -14.70 -7.04
N GLU A 290 15.80 -14.57 -7.62
CA GLU A 290 15.11 -13.29 -7.82
C GLU A 290 14.06 -13.12 -6.73
N VAL A 291 14.02 -11.97 -6.05
CA VAL A 291 13.12 -11.73 -4.91
C VAL A 291 12.11 -10.62 -5.21
N ILE A 292 10.87 -11.06 -5.41
CA ILE A 292 9.67 -10.21 -5.44
C ILE A 292 9.22 -9.96 -4.01
N LEU A 293 8.85 -8.71 -3.74
CA LEU A 293 8.18 -8.31 -2.50
C LEU A 293 6.72 -8.03 -2.83
N SER A 294 5.81 -8.54 -2.02
CA SER A 294 4.36 -8.36 -2.15
C SER A 294 3.84 -7.60 -0.93
N GLY A 295 3.53 -6.32 -1.10
CA GLY A 295 2.98 -5.46 -0.02
C GLY A 295 1.59 -5.89 0.44
N LEU A 296 1.17 -5.42 1.62
CA LEU A 296 -0.16 -5.64 2.22
C LEU A 296 -0.69 -7.08 2.11
N SER A 297 0.19 -8.07 2.28
CA SER A 297 -0.15 -9.48 2.11
C SER A 297 -0.61 -10.13 3.41
N ASN A 298 -1.63 -10.98 3.32
CA ASN A 298 -2.31 -11.73 4.40
C ASN A 298 -3.04 -10.85 5.43
N VAL A 299 -2.33 -9.95 6.11
CA VAL A 299 -2.91 -9.13 7.18
C VAL A 299 -2.26 -7.76 7.26
N TYR A 300 -3.06 -6.72 7.49
CA TYR A 300 -2.58 -5.34 7.48
C TYR A 300 -1.87 -4.97 8.77
N SER A 301 -0.62 -4.56 8.63
CA SER A 301 0.22 -4.18 9.76
C SER A 301 0.81 -2.78 9.65
N SER A 302 0.12 -1.89 8.93
CA SER A 302 0.56 -0.49 8.80
C SER A 302 2.01 -0.42 8.29
N TYR A 303 2.79 0.56 8.74
CA TYR A 303 4.07 0.90 8.11
C TYR A 303 5.29 0.30 8.81
N ILE A 304 6.26 -0.14 7.99
CA ILE A 304 7.56 -0.65 8.42
C ILE A 304 8.69 0.21 7.79
N ALA A 305 9.33 0.99 8.64
CA ALA A 305 10.48 1.84 8.33
C ALA A 305 11.80 1.26 8.84
N THR A 306 12.91 1.65 8.24
CA THR A 306 14.25 1.33 8.75
C THR A 306 14.51 2.03 10.08
N PRO A 307 15.44 1.53 10.94
CA PRO A 307 15.79 2.22 12.18
C PRO A 307 16.16 3.70 12.00
N GLU A 308 16.82 4.04 10.91
CA GLU A 308 17.26 5.39 10.55
C GLU A 308 16.10 6.30 10.12
N GLU A 309 15.14 5.77 9.36
CA GLU A 309 13.88 6.45 9.02
C GLU A 309 13.01 6.62 10.29
N TYR A 310 12.95 5.60 11.15
CA TYR A 310 12.20 5.62 12.41
C TYR A 310 12.68 6.73 13.35
N GLN A 311 13.99 7.02 13.42
CA GLN A 311 14.50 8.16 14.21
C GLN A 311 13.91 9.51 13.79
N ARG A 312 13.45 9.66 12.53
CA ARG A 312 12.86 10.90 12.02
C ARG A 312 11.40 11.11 12.44
N GLN A 313 10.72 10.08 12.93
CA GLN A 313 9.30 10.13 13.34
C GLN A 313 8.36 10.78 12.30
N LYS A 314 8.68 10.64 11.00
CA LYS A 314 7.67 10.73 9.93
C LYS A 314 6.69 9.56 10.05
N VAL A 315 5.56 9.59 9.36
CA VAL A 315 4.49 8.58 9.55
C VAL A 315 5.03 7.16 9.37
N SER A 316 5.09 6.40 10.47
CA SER A 316 5.27 4.94 10.45
C SER A 316 5.06 4.31 11.84
N PRO A 317 3.92 3.62 12.09
CA PRO A 317 3.98 2.36 12.87
C PRO A 317 2.86 1.32 12.61
N GLY A 318 3.10 0.06 13.03
CA GLY A 318 2.17 -1.11 13.00
C GLY A 318 2.12 -1.95 14.30
N THR A 319 1.50 -3.16 14.38
CA THR A 319 1.25 -4.18 13.32
C THR A 319 0.13 -5.26 13.61
N VAL A 320 -0.83 -5.60 12.68
CA VAL A 320 -1.65 -6.86 12.42
C VAL A 320 -3.19 -6.97 12.74
N ALA A 321 -3.81 -8.12 13.18
CA ALA A 321 -5.23 -8.42 13.54
C ALA A 321 -5.41 -9.66 14.50
N PRO A 322 -6.48 -9.76 15.34
CA PRO A 322 -7.06 -11.03 15.88
C PRO A 322 -8.48 -11.31 15.30
N TYR A 323 -9.03 -12.51 15.50
CA TYR A 323 -10.30 -12.95 14.87
C TYR A 323 -11.57 -12.52 15.65
N PHE A 324 -12.31 -11.52 15.14
CA PHE A 324 -13.51 -10.94 15.77
C PHE A 324 -14.79 -10.96 14.92
N PHE A 325 -14.93 -11.91 13.98
CA PHE A 325 -16.05 -11.95 13.02
C PHE A 325 -17.48 -11.93 13.62
N ASN A 326 -17.66 -12.29 14.89
CA ASN A 326 -18.95 -12.27 15.58
C ASN A 326 -19.14 -11.03 16.48
N GLU A 327 -18.20 -10.09 16.45
CA GLU A 327 -17.98 -9.08 17.49
C GLU A 327 -17.74 -7.66 16.91
N GLU A 328 -18.11 -7.44 15.65
CA GLU A 328 -18.00 -6.16 14.96
C GLU A 328 -19.16 -5.20 15.30
N PHE A 329 -18.82 -3.99 15.77
CA PHE A 329 -19.79 -2.91 15.93
C PHE A 329 -19.84 -2.05 14.67
N SER A 330 -21.02 -1.99 14.01
CA SER A 330 -21.26 -1.05 12.91
C SER A 330 -22.22 0.05 13.32
N PHE A 331 -21.74 1.30 13.25
CA PHE A 331 -22.54 2.51 13.43
C PHE A 331 -22.98 3.13 12.09
N VAL A 332 -22.74 2.44 10.98
CA VAL A 332 -23.22 2.87 9.65
C VAL A 332 -24.75 2.72 9.61
N PRO A 333 -25.52 3.79 9.37
CA PRO A 333 -26.97 3.70 9.30
C PRO A 333 -27.42 2.73 8.19
N LYS A 334 -28.35 1.83 8.52
CA LYS A 334 -28.96 0.93 7.54
C LYS A 334 -29.99 1.68 6.69
N ILE A 335 -30.17 1.24 5.44
CA ILE A 335 -31.29 1.66 4.59
C ILE A 335 -32.59 1.23 5.29
N LEU A 336 -33.49 2.18 5.55
CA LEU A 336 -34.77 1.93 6.22
C LEU A 336 -35.83 1.47 5.22
N PHE A 337 -35.95 2.18 4.09
CA PHE A 337 -36.78 1.84 2.94
C PHE A 337 -36.34 2.68 1.73
N ASP A 338 -36.64 2.21 0.53
CA ASP A 338 -36.46 2.95 -0.72
C ASP A 338 -37.82 3.35 -1.31
N THR A 339 -37.94 4.56 -1.85
CA THR A 339 -39.13 5.01 -2.60
C THR A 339 -38.73 5.70 -3.90
N ALA A 340 -39.42 5.36 -4.98
CA ALA A 340 -39.34 6.12 -6.22
C ALA A 340 -40.07 7.48 -6.10
N PRO A 341 -39.72 8.49 -6.93
CA PRO A 341 -40.46 9.76 -6.98
C PRO A 341 -41.95 9.55 -7.29
N LEU A 342 -42.81 10.41 -6.71
CA LEU A 342 -44.26 10.28 -6.86
C LEU A 342 -44.68 10.20 -8.35
N GLY A 343 -45.49 9.18 -8.68
CA GLY A 343 -45.95 8.93 -10.04
C GLY A 343 -44.92 8.30 -10.99
N LYS A 344 -43.74 7.89 -10.50
CA LYS A 344 -42.72 7.20 -11.30
C LYS A 344 -42.36 5.83 -10.70
N PRO A 345 -42.13 4.78 -11.52
CA PRO A 345 -41.50 3.55 -11.06
C PRO A 345 -39.99 3.75 -10.84
N PHE A 346 -39.36 2.82 -10.11
CA PHE A 346 -37.90 2.70 -10.10
C PHE A 346 -37.36 2.49 -11.53
N GLY A 347 -36.21 3.08 -11.84
CA GLY A 347 -35.63 3.07 -13.20
C GLY A 347 -36.23 4.08 -14.17
N ALA A 348 -37.25 4.85 -13.80
CA ALA A 348 -37.78 5.91 -14.65
C ALA A 348 -36.74 7.01 -14.91
N VAL A 349 -36.53 7.38 -16.18
CA VAL A 349 -35.55 8.42 -16.55
C VAL A 349 -35.96 9.77 -15.97
N ILE A 350 -35.08 10.35 -15.14
CA ILE A 350 -35.27 11.67 -14.53
C ILE A 350 -34.69 12.78 -15.43
N LYS A 351 -33.59 12.49 -16.13
CA LYS A 351 -32.92 13.41 -17.07
C LYS A 351 -32.49 12.62 -18.31
N GLN A 352 -32.97 13.02 -19.48
CA GLN A 352 -32.56 12.44 -20.77
C GLN A 352 -31.14 12.90 -21.14
N PRO A 353 -30.39 12.11 -21.93
CA PRO A 353 -29.11 12.54 -22.49
C PRO A 353 -29.30 13.64 -23.54
N ASN A 354 -28.21 14.32 -23.91
CA ASN A 354 -28.21 15.24 -25.05
C ASN A 354 -28.41 14.44 -26.36
N SER A 355 -28.98 15.09 -27.39
CA SER A 355 -29.17 14.48 -28.71
C SER A 355 -27.84 14.21 -29.45
N THR A 356 -26.76 14.88 -29.06
CA THR A 356 -25.43 14.77 -29.67
C THR A 356 -24.33 14.85 -28.63
N TYR A 357 -23.27 14.07 -28.85
CA TYR A 357 -22.03 14.07 -28.08
C TYR A 357 -20.83 14.05 -29.02
N TYR A 358 -19.73 14.69 -28.65
CA TYR A 358 -18.46 14.57 -29.35
C TYR A 358 -17.72 13.32 -28.85
N ASN A 359 -17.11 12.56 -29.75
CA ASN A 359 -16.28 11.43 -29.37
C ASN A 359 -14.94 11.92 -28.83
N VAL A 360 -14.83 12.01 -27.49
CA VAL A 360 -13.57 12.29 -26.79
C VAL A 360 -12.92 10.94 -26.48
N SER A 361 -11.77 10.67 -27.11
CA SER A 361 -11.01 9.44 -26.87
C SER A 361 -10.54 9.39 -25.42
N LEU A 362 -11.25 8.63 -24.57
CA LEU A 362 -10.89 8.43 -23.17
C LEU A 362 -9.60 7.61 -23.00
N PHE A 363 -9.20 6.87 -24.02
CA PHE A 363 -7.92 6.18 -24.10
C PHE A 363 -6.89 7.08 -24.79
N PHE A 364 -5.63 7.00 -24.38
CA PHE A 364 -4.54 7.45 -25.24
C PHE A 364 -4.67 6.73 -26.59
N PRO A 365 -4.32 7.36 -27.72
CA PRO A 365 -4.21 6.63 -28.97
C PRO A 365 -3.18 5.52 -28.75
N VAL A 366 -3.68 4.29 -28.57
CA VAL A 366 -2.87 3.09 -28.61
C VAL A 366 -2.36 3.03 -30.03
N ASN A 367 -1.17 3.56 -30.26
CA ASN A 367 -0.52 3.48 -31.55
C ASN A 367 -0.26 2.02 -31.83
N ASP A 368 -1.15 1.37 -32.57
CA ASP A 368 -0.92 0.04 -33.18
C ASP A 368 0.09 0.14 -34.35
N LYS A 369 1.10 0.99 -34.16
CA LYS A 369 2.23 1.33 -35.04
C LYS A 369 3.49 1.55 -34.19
N MET A 370 3.96 0.50 -33.55
CA MET A 370 5.37 0.29 -33.19
C MET A 370 5.60 -1.20 -32.89
#